data_AF-A0A919PNN5-F1
#
_entry.id   AF-A0A919PNN5-F1
#
_cell.length_a   1.000
_cell.length_b   1.000
_cell.length_c   1.000
_cell.angle_alpha   90.00
_cell.angle_beta   90.00
_cell.angle_gamma   90.00
#
_symmetry.space_group_name_H-M   'P 1'
#
loop_
_entity.id
_entity.type
_entity.pdbx_description
1 polymer ?
#
loop_
_entity_poly.entity_id
_entity_poly.type
_entity_poly.pdbx_seq_one_letter_code
_entity_poly.pdbx_strand_id
1 'polypeptide(L)'
;MPSPYTVAGYPAAHNTGYPHGLPGDTRPKVTLTPYSGPMTITVDGTIIDGKDIAGHLEIRARNVTIRNSRIRVANVQAVTIVDDDARLRIEDTEIDGQGQDASRGGIALIGRTGFSLLRVNAHGSGDILRIDGWGEVQDSWLHDPNGVGGEQHNDVIQSTNAVHIRILHNRLENQHTQTSCILLKADLGSISDVVVDGNLMNGGGYSFYWYDANYKITNGKVTNNTFMRQSGGGYWPKGGYYGTQALQASTLPQWSNNTWNDSGQQIGM
;
A
#
# COMPACT_ATOMS: atom_id res chain seq x y z
N MET A 1 12.34 -18.01 -8.61
CA MET A 1 11.95 -16.59 -8.52
C MET A 1 12.97 -15.79 -9.30
N PRO A 2 12.59 -14.90 -10.24
CA PRO A 2 13.54 -13.92 -10.75
C PRO A 2 14.08 -13.11 -9.55
N SER A 3 15.36 -12.77 -9.57
CA SER A 3 15.96 -11.90 -8.55
C SER A 3 15.16 -10.59 -8.49
N PRO A 4 14.81 -10.07 -7.29
CA PRO A 4 14.08 -8.81 -7.19
C PRO A 4 14.92 -7.71 -7.81
N TYR A 5 14.49 -7.24 -8.99
CA TYR A 5 15.11 -6.12 -9.66
C TYR A 5 14.91 -4.89 -8.77
N THR A 6 16.00 -4.30 -8.31
CA THR A 6 15.96 -3.06 -7.51
C THR A 6 16.09 -1.88 -8.46
N VAL A 7 15.03 -1.06 -8.54
CA VAL A 7 15.11 0.24 -9.21
C VAL A 7 15.71 1.23 -8.20
N ALA A 8 16.89 1.76 -8.51
CA ALA A 8 17.55 2.73 -7.64
C ALA A 8 16.64 3.95 -7.37
N GLY A 9 16.70 4.49 -6.15
CA GLY A 9 15.94 5.67 -5.75
C GLY A 9 14.50 5.40 -5.30
N TYR A 10 14.04 4.15 -5.32
CA TYR A 10 12.72 3.76 -4.78
C TYR A 10 12.82 3.05 -3.44
N PRO A 11 11.72 2.96 -2.68
CA PRO A 11 11.63 2.14 -1.49
C PRO A 11 12.02 0.67 -1.76
N ALA A 12 12.70 0.06 -0.80
CA ALA A 12 13.20 -1.30 -0.82
C ALA A 12 13.45 -1.78 0.62
N ALA A 13 13.82 -3.06 0.79
CA ALA A 13 14.04 -3.66 2.11
C ALA A 13 14.95 -2.83 3.04
N HIS A 14 16.03 -2.24 2.51
CA HIS A 14 17.03 -1.52 3.30
C HIS A 14 16.63 -0.09 3.70
N ASN A 15 15.48 0.43 3.27
CA ASN A 15 15.02 1.78 3.63
C ASN A 15 13.53 1.83 4.02
N THR A 16 12.90 0.67 4.15
CA THR A 16 11.53 0.49 4.65
C THR A 16 11.51 -0.53 5.79
N GLY A 17 10.37 -0.69 6.45
CA GLY A 17 10.24 -1.55 7.62
C GLY A 17 11.03 -1.00 8.81
N TYR A 18 11.11 -1.79 9.89
CA TYR A 18 11.94 -1.44 11.03
C TYR A 18 13.44 -1.57 10.68
N PRO A 19 14.31 -0.68 11.17
CA PRO A 19 15.73 -0.68 10.81
C PRO A 19 16.46 -1.83 11.51
N HIS A 20 16.43 -3.02 10.91
CA HIS A 20 17.00 -4.24 11.51
C HIS A 20 18.48 -4.49 11.17
N GLY A 21 19.12 -3.50 10.53
CA GLY A 21 20.55 -3.51 10.20
C GLY A 21 20.87 -4.23 8.88
N LEU A 22 20.01 -4.09 7.87
CA LEU A 22 20.30 -4.57 6.52
C LEU A 22 21.46 -3.79 5.88
N PRO A 23 22.28 -4.41 5.01
CA PRO A 23 23.25 -3.69 4.20
C PRO A 23 22.58 -2.57 3.39
N GLY A 24 23.14 -1.35 3.46
CA GLY A 24 22.59 -0.16 2.79
C GLY A 24 21.56 0.61 3.61
N ASP A 25 21.07 0.05 4.73
CA ASP A 25 20.26 0.81 5.67
C ASP A 25 21.16 1.74 6.51
N THR A 26 20.88 3.04 6.45
CA THR A 26 21.64 4.07 7.17
C THR A 26 20.97 4.49 8.47
N ARG A 27 19.76 4.00 8.74
CA ARG A 27 19.02 4.29 9.97
C ARG A 27 19.65 3.56 11.17
N PRO A 28 19.52 4.10 12.40
CA PRO A 28 19.98 3.40 13.60
C PRO A 28 19.31 2.04 13.75
N LYS A 29 20.12 0.99 13.96
CA LYS A 29 19.59 -0.36 14.15
C LYS A 29 18.71 -0.44 15.39
N VAL A 30 17.54 -1.06 15.25
CA VAL A 30 16.60 -1.36 16.32
C VAL A 30 16.55 -2.86 16.57
N THR A 31 16.67 -3.24 17.84
CA THR A 31 16.39 -4.59 18.32
C THR A 31 14.98 -4.59 18.89
N LEU A 32 14.07 -5.35 18.28
CA LEU A 32 12.70 -5.44 18.74
C LEU A 32 12.60 -6.17 20.08
N THR A 33 11.68 -5.72 20.92
CA THR A 33 11.26 -6.41 22.14
C THR A 33 9.81 -6.88 22.00
N PRO A 34 9.41 -8.02 22.60
CA PRO A 34 8.02 -8.45 22.53
C PRO A 34 7.07 -7.36 23.04
N TYR A 35 5.97 -7.13 22.31
CA TYR A 35 4.88 -6.30 22.79
C TYR A 35 4.03 -7.06 23.78
N SER A 36 3.83 -6.49 24.97
CA SER A 36 2.97 -7.04 26.03
C SER A 36 1.86 -6.08 26.44
N GLY A 37 1.65 -5.01 25.66
CA GLY A 37 0.60 -4.03 25.91
C GLY A 37 -0.76 -4.49 25.41
N PRO A 38 -1.81 -3.64 25.57
CA PRO A 38 -3.14 -3.96 25.09
C PRO A 38 -3.18 -4.00 23.57
N MET A 39 -4.03 -4.88 23.03
CA MET A 39 -4.31 -4.94 21.59
C MET A 39 -5.41 -3.95 21.15
N THR A 40 -6.21 -3.45 22.09
CA THR A 40 -7.10 -2.31 21.87
C THR A 40 -6.47 -1.07 22.49
N ILE A 41 -6.08 -0.11 21.66
CA ILE A 41 -5.44 1.15 22.09
C ILE A 41 -6.52 2.20 22.33
N THR A 42 -6.68 2.61 23.58
CA THR A 42 -7.76 3.53 24.02
C THR A 42 -7.24 4.87 24.57
N VAL A 43 -5.93 5.05 24.62
CA VAL A 43 -5.30 6.26 25.17
C VAL A 43 -4.73 7.09 24.04
N ASP A 44 -5.21 8.33 23.91
CA ASP A 44 -4.72 9.30 22.92
C ASP A 44 -3.22 9.54 23.10
N GLY A 45 -2.50 9.70 21.97
CA GLY A 45 -1.07 9.95 21.98
C GLY A 45 -0.21 8.74 22.36
N THR A 46 -0.78 7.53 22.43
CA THR A 46 -0.01 6.31 22.70
C THR A 46 1.11 6.13 21.67
N ILE A 47 2.32 5.79 22.14
CA ILE A 47 3.47 5.48 21.29
C ILE A 47 3.87 4.02 21.50
N ILE A 48 3.92 3.26 20.41
CA ILE A 48 4.47 1.91 20.36
C ILE A 48 5.76 1.97 19.55
N ASP A 49 6.90 1.73 20.20
CA ASP A 49 8.24 1.92 19.63
C ASP A 49 9.14 0.71 19.90
N GLY A 50 9.79 0.17 18.86
CA GLY A 50 10.74 -0.93 18.99
C GLY A 50 10.10 -2.26 19.41
N LYS A 51 8.87 -2.53 18.94
CA LYS A 51 8.08 -3.69 19.37
C LYS A 51 7.87 -4.73 18.29
N ASP A 52 7.98 -6.00 18.66
CA ASP A 52 7.49 -7.13 17.88
C ASP A 52 6.09 -7.50 18.40
N ILE A 53 5.08 -7.16 17.61
CA ILE A 53 3.66 -7.28 17.91
C ILE A 53 3.13 -8.51 17.19
N ALA A 54 2.64 -9.49 17.96
CA ALA A 54 1.99 -10.66 17.42
C ALA A 54 0.49 -10.55 17.65
N GLY A 55 -0.25 -10.07 16.64
CA GLY A 55 -1.69 -9.91 16.71
C GLY A 55 -2.23 -8.61 16.14
N HIS A 56 -3.55 -8.55 16.11
CA HIS A 56 -4.34 -7.43 15.61
C HIS A 56 -4.32 -6.24 16.60
N LEU A 57 -4.04 -5.03 16.11
CA LEU A 57 -4.22 -3.79 16.87
C LEU A 57 -5.52 -3.08 16.46
N GLU A 58 -6.41 -2.86 17.42
CA GLU A 58 -7.60 -2.05 17.26
C GLU A 58 -7.34 -0.64 17.84
N ILE A 59 -7.36 0.38 17.00
CA ILE A 59 -7.11 1.76 17.39
C ILE A 59 -8.45 2.46 17.67
N ARG A 60 -8.68 2.77 18.96
CA ARG A 60 -9.82 3.53 19.48
C ARG A 60 -9.38 4.85 20.13
N ALA A 61 -8.23 5.36 19.72
CA ALA A 61 -7.59 6.52 20.26
C ALA A 61 -7.03 7.40 19.15
N ARG A 62 -6.83 8.68 19.44
CA ARG A 62 -6.30 9.66 18.49
C ARG A 62 -4.80 9.84 18.65
N ASN A 63 -4.12 10.22 17.58
CA ASN A 63 -2.69 10.54 17.55
C ASN A 63 -1.79 9.39 18.04
N VAL A 64 -2.22 8.14 17.82
CA VAL A 64 -1.38 6.97 18.12
C VAL A 64 -0.21 6.93 17.12
N THR A 65 1.00 6.64 17.60
CA THR A 65 2.17 6.42 16.76
C THR A 65 2.71 5.01 16.97
N ILE A 66 2.86 4.26 15.89
CA ILE A 66 3.55 2.97 15.86
C ILE A 66 4.82 3.17 15.04
N ARG A 67 5.99 2.92 15.63
CA ARG A 67 7.26 3.13 14.93
C ARG A 67 8.33 2.09 15.26
N ASN A 68 9.29 1.93 14.36
CA ASN A 68 10.42 1.01 14.51
C ASN A 68 9.98 -0.40 14.94
N SER A 69 8.82 -0.84 14.48
CA SER A 69 8.15 -2.03 15.01
C SER A 69 7.93 -3.06 13.92
N ARG A 70 7.51 -4.26 14.32
CA ARG A 70 7.00 -5.27 13.42
C ARG A 70 5.64 -5.73 13.93
N ILE A 71 4.65 -5.80 13.05
CA ILE A 71 3.33 -6.37 13.33
C ILE A 71 3.21 -7.65 12.50
N ARG A 72 2.91 -8.76 13.15
CA ARG A 72 2.69 -10.06 12.51
C ARG A 72 1.28 -10.53 12.78
N VAL A 73 0.55 -10.85 11.73
CA VAL A 73 -0.81 -11.38 11.80
C VAL A 73 -0.97 -12.56 10.88
N ALA A 74 -1.86 -13.47 11.25
CA ALA A 74 -2.28 -14.57 10.41
C ALA A 74 -3.80 -14.55 10.33
N ASN A 75 -4.34 -14.52 9.12
CA ASN A 75 -5.77 -14.58 8.86
C ASN A 75 -6.61 -13.43 9.49
N VAL A 76 -6.05 -12.22 9.70
CA VAL A 76 -6.74 -11.05 10.28
C VAL A 76 -6.07 -9.74 9.85
N GLN A 77 -6.76 -8.60 9.95
CA GLN A 77 -6.15 -7.27 9.79
C GLN A 77 -4.99 -7.07 10.78
N ALA A 78 -3.92 -6.39 10.36
CA ALA A 78 -2.87 -5.97 11.28
C ALA A 78 -3.34 -4.80 12.16
N VAL A 79 -3.99 -3.81 11.56
CA VAL A 79 -4.48 -2.62 12.25
C VAL A 79 -5.87 -2.25 11.77
N THR A 80 -6.80 -2.02 12.70
CA THR A 80 -8.11 -1.40 12.42
C THR A 80 -8.24 -0.09 13.17
N ILE A 81 -9.04 0.82 12.61
CA ILE A 81 -9.29 2.15 13.14
C ILE A 81 -10.79 2.33 13.30
N VAL A 82 -11.23 2.78 14.47
CA VAL A 82 -12.65 2.94 14.79
C VAL A 82 -13.13 4.39 14.65
N ASP A 83 -12.25 5.37 14.87
CA ASP A 83 -12.53 6.80 14.67
C ASP A 83 -11.89 7.28 13.35
N ASP A 84 -12.69 7.80 12.42
CA ASP A 84 -12.20 8.30 11.13
C ASP A 84 -11.19 9.46 11.30
N ASP A 85 -11.17 10.13 12.46
CA ASP A 85 -10.21 11.19 12.85
C ASP A 85 -9.09 10.68 13.80
N ALA A 86 -8.77 9.38 13.76
CA ALA A 86 -7.75 8.79 14.62
C ALA A 86 -6.35 9.39 14.44
N ARG A 87 -6.01 9.92 13.26
CA ARG A 87 -4.68 10.46 12.93
C ARG A 87 -3.56 9.48 13.34
N LEU A 88 -3.76 8.20 13.03
CA LEU A 88 -2.78 7.15 13.28
C LEU A 88 -1.54 7.39 12.42
N ARG A 89 -0.35 7.32 13.03
CA ARG A 89 0.92 7.33 12.31
C ARG A 89 1.61 5.98 12.45
N ILE A 90 1.97 5.39 11.32
CA ILE A 90 2.85 4.22 11.28
C ILE A 90 4.11 4.59 10.49
N GLU A 91 5.28 4.48 11.10
CA GLU A 91 6.54 4.80 10.44
C GLU A 91 7.62 3.76 10.72
N ASP A 92 8.51 3.52 9.75
CA ASP A 92 9.65 2.58 9.91
C ASP A 92 9.21 1.24 10.52
N THR A 93 8.13 0.66 9.98
CA THR A 93 7.47 -0.50 10.58
C THR A 93 7.23 -1.57 9.52
N GLU A 94 7.52 -2.82 9.86
CA GLU A 94 7.17 -3.97 9.05
C GLU A 94 5.77 -4.48 9.44
N ILE A 95 4.94 -4.80 8.46
CA ILE A 95 3.61 -5.39 8.64
C ILE A 95 3.54 -6.66 7.79
N ASP A 96 3.52 -7.80 8.45
CA ASP A 96 3.67 -9.12 7.85
C ASP A 96 2.39 -9.94 8.06
N GLY A 97 1.66 -10.18 6.96
CA GLY A 97 0.48 -11.06 6.93
C GLY A 97 0.82 -12.56 6.93
N GLN A 98 2.10 -12.91 6.96
CA GLN A 98 2.64 -14.26 7.02
C GLN A 98 2.24 -15.17 5.85
N GLY A 99 1.85 -14.56 4.72
CA GLY A 99 1.33 -15.25 3.55
C GLY A 99 0.05 -16.04 3.84
N GLN A 100 -0.59 -15.78 4.99
CA GLN A 100 -1.82 -16.42 5.41
C GLN A 100 -2.98 -15.52 5.02
N ASP A 101 -3.95 -16.12 4.35
CA ASP A 101 -5.08 -15.38 3.80
C ASP A 101 -5.97 -14.79 4.91
N ALA A 102 -5.81 -13.49 5.17
CA ALA A 102 -6.68 -12.68 6.02
C ALA A 102 -8.14 -12.64 5.59
N SER A 103 -8.49 -13.15 4.40
CA SER A 103 -9.62 -12.64 3.65
C SER A 103 -10.66 -13.68 3.26
N ARG A 104 -11.46 -14.20 4.19
CA ARG A 104 -12.87 -14.36 3.77
C ARG A 104 -13.43 -12.95 3.50
N GLY A 105 -13.33 -12.48 2.25
CA GLY A 105 -13.94 -11.23 1.76
C GLY A 105 -13.06 -9.98 1.65
N GLY A 106 -11.84 -10.05 1.10
CA GLY A 106 -11.06 -8.84 0.72
C GLY A 106 -10.54 -7.99 1.90
N ILE A 107 -9.91 -8.63 2.89
CA ILE A 107 -9.39 -7.97 4.09
C ILE A 107 -7.97 -7.43 3.81
N ALA A 108 -7.78 -6.12 4.01
CA ALA A 108 -6.47 -5.46 3.96
C ALA A 108 -5.72 -5.53 5.30
N LEU A 109 -4.38 -5.45 5.30
CA LEU A 109 -3.59 -5.40 6.55
C LEU A 109 -3.88 -4.12 7.35
N ILE A 110 -4.07 -3.01 6.64
CA ILE A 110 -4.29 -1.69 7.21
C ILE A 110 -5.50 -1.06 6.50
N GLY A 111 -6.39 -0.47 7.29
CA GLY A 111 -7.55 0.28 6.83
C GLY A 111 -8.38 0.76 8.03
N ARG A 112 -9.42 1.58 7.90
CA ARG A 112 -10.13 2.05 6.70
C ARG A 112 -9.72 3.48 6.30
N THR A 113 -9.49 4.36 7.27
CA THR A 113 -9.26 5.80 7.08
C THR A 113 -8.56 6.37 8.32
N GLY A 114 -8.04 7.60 8.24
CA GLY A 114 -7.49 8.34 9.37
C GLY A 114 -6.04 7.96 9.72
N PHE A 115 -5.24 7.59 8.71
CA PHE A 115 -3.85 7.16 8.92
C PHE A 115 -2.85 7.73 7.91
N SER A 116 -1.60 7.86 8.35
CA SER A 116 -0.43 8.12 7.50
C SER A 116 0.62 7.03 7.70
N LEU A 117 1.14 6.52 6.59
CA LEU A 117 2.22 5.51 6.55
C LEU A 117 3.49 6.13 5.97
N LEU A 118 4.64 5.91 6.62
CA LEU A 118 5.94 6.39 6.14
C LEU A 118 7.01 5.30 6.25
N ARG A 119 7.68 4.96 5.15
CA ARG A 119 8.73 3.91 5.13
C ARG A 119 8.24 2.57 5.69
N VAL A 120 6.97 2.24 5.46
CA VAL A 120 6.38 0.97 5.85
C VAL A 120 6.81 -0.11 4.85
N ASN A 121 7.14 -1.29 5.36
CA ASN A 121 7.23 -2.51 4.56
C ASN A 121 6.00 -3.37 4.89
N ALA A 122 5.05 -3.53 3.98
CA ALA A 122 3.86 -4.35 4.22
C ALA A 122 3.66 -5.41 3.14
N HIS A 123 3.44 -6.66 3.57
CA HIS A 123 3.42 -7.80 2.66
C HIS A 123 2.63 -9.00 3.18
N GLY A 124 2.36 -9.95 2.28
CA GLY A 124 1.89 -11.28 2.64
C GLY A 124 0.42 -11.38 3.08
N SER A 125 -0.46 -10.52 2.55
CA SER A 125 -1.93 -10.54 2.77
C SER A 125 -2.69 -10.55 1.45
N GLY A 126 -4.02 -10.77 1.46
CA GLY A 126 -4.88 -10.62 0.27
C GLY A 126 -4.75 -9.24 -0.37
N ASP A 127 -5.43 -8.26 0.21
CA ASP A 127 -5.11 -6.86 -0.04
C ASP A 127 -4.05 -6.40 0.98
N ILE A 128 -3.16 -5.48 0.59
CA ILE A 128 -2.17 -4.91 1.52
C ILE A 128 -2.76 -3.70 2.26
N LEU A 129 -3.27 -2.71 1.52
CA LEU A 129 -3.76 -1.46 2.08
C LEU A 129 -5.16 -1.10 1.55
N ARG A 130 -6.04 -0.66 2.44
CA ARG A 130 -7.33 -0.07 2.08
C ARG A 130 -7.43 1.38 2.56
N ILE A 131 -7.78 2.29 1.65
CA ILE A 131 -7.99 3.71 1.93
C ILE A 131 -9.43 4.10 1.55
N ASP A 132 -10.37 4.01 2.48
CA ASP A 132 -11.76 4.50 2.29
C ASP A 132 -12.10 5.68 3.21
N GLY A 133 -11.59 6.85 2.84
CA GLY A 133 -11.81 8.10 3.55
C GLY A 133 -10.62 9.02 3.34
N TRP A 134 -9.86 9.22 4.40
CA TRP A 134 -8.61 9.96 4.42
C TRP A 134 -7.44 8.99 4.64
N GLY A 135 -6.42 9.04 3.80
CA GLY A 135 -5.21 8.26 4.05
C GLY A 135 -4.03 8.68 3.19
N GLU A 136 -2.84 8.49 3.76
CA GLU A 136 -1.57 8.80 3.12
C GLU A 136 -0.59 7.63 3.27
N VAL A 137 0.15 7.34 2.19
CA VAL A 137 1.24 6.38 2.19
C VAL A 137 2.40 6.93 1.39
N GLN A 138 3.56 7.00 2.05
CA GLN A 138 4.76 7.62 1.49
C GLN A 138 6.01 6.78 1.72
N ASP A 139 6.92 6.79 0.74
CA ASP A 139 8.25 6.15 0.79
C ASP A 139 8.19 4.68 1.24
N SER A 140 7.08 3.99 0.97
CA SER A 140 6.79 2.66 1.49
C SER A 140 6.92 1.59 0.41
N TRP A 141 7.21 0.35 0.84
CA TRP A 141 7.27 -0.82 -0.02
C TRP A 141 6.12 -1.75 0.33
N LEU A 142 5.16 -1.88 -0.59
CA LEU A 142 3.98 -2.70 -0.42
C LEU A 142 4.01 -3.80 -1.49
N HIS A 143 4.06 -5.06 -1.09
CA HIS A 143 4.39 -6.14 -2.01
C HIS A 143 3.83 -7.50 -1.59
N ASP A 144 3.97 -8.48 -2.48
CA ASP A 144 3.55 -9.87 -2.28
C ASP A 144 2.13 -10.01 -1.72
N PRO A 145 1.11 -9.41 -2.37
CA PRO A 145 -0.26 -9.80 -2.06
C PRO A 145 -0.42 -11.30 -2.35
N ASN A 146 -1.12 -12.04 -1.48
CA ASN A 146 -1.09 -13.51 -1.43
C ASN A 146 -2.40 -14.13 -0.93
N GLY A 147 -3.54 -13.48 -1.14
CA GLY A 147 -4.86 -14.05 -0.85
C GLY A 147 -5.12 -15.31 -1.69
N VAL A 148 -5.78 -16.31 -1.10
CA VAL A 148 -6.04 -17.60 -1.75
C VAL A 148 -7.52 -17.78 -2.05
N GLY A 149 -7.84 -18.19 -3.28
CA GLY A 149 -9.22 -18.43 -3.74
C GLY A 149 -9.60 -17.59 -4.96
N GLY A 150 -10.49 -18.12 -5.80
CA GLY A 150 -10.87 -17.50 -7.07
C GLY A 150 -11.69 -16.21 -6.97
N GLU A 151 -12.26 -15.93 -5.78
CA GLU A 151 -13.02 -14.71 -5.49
C GLU A 151 -12.14 -13.59 -4.90
N GLN A 152 -10.87 -13.86 -4.61
CA GLN A 152 -10.00 -12.88 -3.97
C GLN A 152 -9.56 -11.80 -4.94
N HIS A 153 -9.67 -10.56 -4.48
CA HIS A 153 -8.89 -9.45 -5.00
C HIS A 153 -7.56 -9.42 -4.24
N ASN A 154 -6.45 -9.24 -4.97
CA ASN A 154 -5.10 -9.19 -4.41
C ASN A 154 -4.51 -7.81 -4.72
N ASP A 155 -5.19 -6.74 -4.31
CA ASP A 155 -4.75 -5.37 -4.55
C ASP A 155 -3.65 -4.95 -3.57
N VAL A 156 -2.62 -4.27 -4.08
CA VAL A 156 -1.65 -3.65 -3.16
C VAL A 156 -2.30 -2.47 -2.44
N ILE A 157 -3.01 -1.59 -3.15
CA ILE A 157 -3.83 -0.54 -2.56
C ILE A 157 -5.21 -0.55 -3.18
N GLN A 158 -6.25 -0.61 -2.35
CA GLN A 158 -7.65 -0.54 -2.78
C GLN A 158 -8.38 0.66 -2.16
N SER A 159 -9.23 1.31 -2.93
CA SER A 159 -10.19 2.31 -2.44
C SER A 159 -11.54 2.20 -3.14
N THR A 160 -12.59 2.28 -2.33
CA THR A 160 -14.00 2.16 -2.73
C THR A 160 -14.85 3.41 -2.45
N ASN A 161 -14.36 4.30 -1.58
CA ASN A 161 -14.98 5.57 -1.19
C ASN A 161 -13.99 6.43 -0.42
N ALA A 162 -13.56 7.58 -0.94
CA ALA A 162 -12.54 8.39 -0.27
C ALA A 162 -12.69 9.89 -0.54
N VAL A 163 -12.23 10.69 0.40
CA VAL A 163 -12.24 12.16 0.31
C VAL A 163 -10.82 12.74 0.25
N HIS A 164 -9.80 11.92 0.49
CA HIS A 164 -8.40 12.32 0.42
C HIS A 164 -7.49 11.10 0.31
N ILE A 165 -6.73 11.03 -0.78
CA ILE A 165 -5.73 9.96 -1.00
C ILE A 165 -4.40 10.58 -1.38
N ARG A 166 -3.33 10.22 -0.67
CA ARG A 166 -1.94 10.50 -1.07
C ARG A 166 -1.17 9.19 -1.15
N ILE A 167 -0.73 8.82 -2.35
CA ILE A 167 0.12 7.66 -2.61
C ILE A 167 1.38 8.21 -3.26
N LEU A 168 2.43 8.41 -2.46
CA LEU A 168 3.60 9.22 -2.81
C LEU A 168 4.90 8.41 -2.74
N HIS A 169 5.66 8.34 -3.82
CA HIS A 169 7.00 7.74 -3.84
C HIS A 169 7.08 6.32 -3.24
N ASN A 170 6.08 5.49 -3.50
CA ASN A 170 6.06 4.11 -3.03
C ASN A 170 6.63 3.14 -4.06
N ARG A 171 7.04 1.95 -3.61
CA ARG A 171 7.25 0.78 -4.47
C ARG A 171 6.09 -0.19 -4.26
N LEU A 172 5.33 -0.46 -5.31
CA LEU A 172 4.14 -1.29 -5.30
C LEU A 172 4.32 -2.48 -6.24
N GLU A 173 4.21 -3.69 -5.71
CA GLU A 173 4.50 -4.90 -6.48
C GLU A 173 3.37 -5.93 -6.35
N ASN A 174 2.85 -6.37 -7.50
CA ASN A 174 1.79 -7.38 -7.59
C ASN A 174 2.12 -8.40 -8.69
N GLN A 175 2.56 -9.58 -8.27
CA GLN A 175 2.96 -10.67 -9.17
C GLN A 175 1.78 -11.41 -9.82
N HIS A 176 0.53 -11.09 -9.46
CA HIS A 176 -0.63 -11.79 -9.99
C HIS A 176 -1.10 -11.24 -11.34
N THR A 177 -1.88 -12.05 -12.05
CA THR A 177 -2.52 -11.68 -13.32
C THR A 177 -3.88 -11.00 -13.14
N GLN A 178 -4.32 -10.83 -11.89
CA GLN A 178 -5.57 -10.16 -11.51
C GLN A 178 -5.27 -8.90 -10.69
N THR A 179 -6.32 -8.10 -10.49
CA THR A 179 -6.34 -6.86 -9.72
C THR A 179 -5.20 -5.91 -10.06
N SER A 180 -4.49 -5.32 -9.09
CA SER A 180 -3.70 -4.12 -9.35
C SER A 180 -2.60 -3.81 -8.32
N CYS A 181 -1.72 -2.88 -8.69
CA CYS A 181 -0.95 -2.14 -7.68
C CYS A 181 -1.84 -1.10 -6.98
N ILE A 182 -2.69 -0.40 -7.73
CA ILE A 182 -3.66 0.54 -7.16
C ILE A 182 -5.01 0.39 -7.86
N LEU A 183 -6.06 0.13 -7.08
CA LEU A 183 -7.44 0.10 -7.52
C LEU A 183 -8.23 1.23 -6.86
N LEU A 184 -8.60 2.23 -7.67
CA LEU A 184 -9.54 3.27 -7.28
C LEU A 184 -10.85 3.03 -8.04
N LYS A 185 -11.87 2.57 -7.33
CA LYS A 185 -13.17 2.22 -7.90
C LYS A 185 -14.29 2.78 -7.02
N ALA A 186 -14.97 3.83 -7.45
CA ALA A 186 -16.01 4.47 -6.66
C ALA A 186 -17.33 3.66 -6.65
N ASP A 187 -17.37 2.55 -5.92
CA ASP A 187 -18.52 1.62 -5.86
C ASP A 187 -19.36 1.74 -4.58
N LEU A 188 -18.73 2.05 -3.44
CA LEU A 188 -19.40 2.26 -2.14
C LEU A 188 -19.56 3.73 -1.77
N GLY A 189 -18.88 4.63 -2.47
CA GLY A 189 -19.03 6.08 -2.34
C GLY A 189 -18.15 6.81 -3.35
N SER A 190 -18.23 8.15 -3.35
CA SER A 190 -17.41 8.96 -4.27
C SER A 190 -15.94 8.91 -3.85
N ILE A 191 -15.04 9.05 -4.81
CA ILE A 191 -13.61 9.22 -4.54
C ILE A 191 -13.22 10.63 -5.01
N SER A 192 -12.52 11.39 -4.17
CA SER A 192 -12.07 12.75 -4.51
C SER A 192 -10.76 13.11 -3.82
N ASP A 193 -10.09 14.15 -4.35
CA ASP A 193 -8.80 14.66 -3.87
C ASP A 193 -7.72 13.57 -3.81
N VAL A 194 -7.36 13.10 -5.00
CA VAL A 194 -6.42 11.99 -5.19
C VAL A 194 -5.10 12.50 -5.76
N VAL A 195 -3.99 12.16 -5.12
CA VAL A 195 -2.65 12.32 -5.67
C VAL A 195 -1.92 10.98 -5.63
N VAL A 196 -1.55 10.50 -6.81
CA VAL A 196 -0.69 9.34 -7.04
C VAL A 196 0.55 9.83 -7.74
N ASP A 197 1.61 10.07 -6.99
CA ASP A 197 2.81 10.75 -7.49
C ASP A 197 4.10 10.00 -7.20
N GLY A 198 4.95 9.87 -8.21
CA GLY A 198 6.32 9.38 -8.02
C GLY A 198 6.44 7.91 -7.64
N ASN A 199 5.42 7.07 -7.83
CA ASN A 199 5.46 5.66 -7.42
C ASN A 199 6.10 4.76 -8.48
N LEU A 200 6.75 3.68 -8.05
CA LEU A 200 7.13 2.55 -8.88
C LEU A 200 6.04 1.48 -8.82
N MET A 201 5.44 1.14 -9.95
CA MET A 201 4.39 0.12 -10.04
C MET A 201 4.85 -1.05 -10.89
N ASN A 202 4.75 -2.26 -10.34
CA ASN A 202 5.16 -3.49 -11.01
C ASN A 202 4.06 -4.55 -10.89
N GLY A 203 3.29 -4.71 -11.96
CA GLY A 203 2.41 -5.86 -12.13
C GLY A 203 0.92 -5.59 -11.92
N GLY A 204 0.19 -6.62 -11.47
CA GLY A 204 -1.28 -6.71 -11.46
C GLY A 204 -1.89 -7.08 -12.81
N GLY A 205 -3.21 -7.22 -12.85
CA GLY A 205 -3.98 -7.33 -14.09
C GLY A 205 -3.80 -6.08 -14.94
N TYR A 206 -4.10 -4.91 -14.36
CA TYR A 206 -3.53 -3.63 -14.76
C TYR A 206 -2.85 -3.03 -13.54
N SER A 207 -1.73 -2.32 -13.72
CA SER A 207 -1.04 -1.72 -12.56
C SER A 207 -1.90 -0.66 -11.86
N PHE A 208 -2.69 0.10 -12.63
CA PHE A 208 -3.52 1.19 -12.12
C PHE A 208 -4.96 1.15 -12.63
N TYR A 209 -5.94 1.25 -11.74
CA TYR A 209 -7.34 1.43 -12.09
C TYR A 209 -7.89 2.77 -11.59
N TRP A 210 -8.66 3.42 -12.46
CA TRP A 210 -9.44 4.61 -12.16
C TRP A 210 -10.84 4.42 -12.73
N TYR A 211 -11.81 4.11 -11.86
CA TYR A 211 -13.10 3.57 -12.28
C TYR A 211 -14.29 4.24 -11.58
N ASP A 212 -15.19 4.82 -12.36
CA ASP A 212 -16.55 5.15 -11.92
C ASP A 212 -17.37 3.86 -11.88
N ALA A 213 -17.82 3.45 -10.70
CA ALA A 213 -18.81 2.39 -10.57
C ALA A 213 -20.19 3.01 -10.29
N ASN A 214 -20.69 2.88 -9.06
CA ASN A 214 -21.97 3.47 -8.66
C ASN A 214 -21.86 4.99 -8.39
N TYR A 215 -20.63 5.46 -8.13
CA TYR A 215 -20.29 6.84 -7.81
C TYR A 215 -19.16 7.33 -8.71
N LYS A 216 -18.71 8.57 -8.45
CA LYS A 216 -17.75 9.28 -9.29
C LYS A 216 -16.40 9.43 -8.62
N ILE A 217 -15.34 9.32 -9.42
CA ILE A 217 -14.00 9.76 -9.05
C ILE A 217 -13.74 11.16 -9.63
N THR A 218 -13.29 12.10 -8.80
CA THR A 218 -13.01 13.49 -9.22
C THR A 218 -11.73 14.02 -8.60
N ASN A 219 -11.22 15.14 -9.12
CA ASN A 219 -10.05 15.85 -8.57
C ASN A 219 -8.82 14.93 -8.35
N GLY A 220 -8.30 14.37 -9.44
CA GLY A 220 -7.18 13.44 -9.42
C GLY A 220 -5.93 13.92 -10.13
N LYS A 221 -4.77 13.55 -9.60
CA LYS A 221 -3.46 13.67 -10.25
C LYS A 221 -2.75 12.32 -10.18
N VAL A 222 -2.30 11.84 -11.33
CA VAL A 222 -1.50 10.62 -11.48
C VAL A 222 -0.25 11.02 -12.26
N THR A 223 0.82 11.34 -11.54
CA THR A 223 1.98 12.02 -12.12
C THR A 223 3.31 11.40 -11.72
N ASN A 224 4.32 11.53 -12.58
CA ASN A 224 5.70 11.13 -12.28
C ASN A 224 5.88 9.65 -11.88
N ASN A 225 4.91 8.77 -12.16
CA ASN A 225 5.00 7.36 -11.78
C ASN A 225 5.83 6.59 -12.80
N THR A 226 6.57 5.60 -12.31
CA THR A 226 7.34 4.68 -13.16
C THR A 226 6.68 3.31 -13.19
N PHE A 227 6.39 2.80 -14.39
CA PHE A 227 5.80 1.48 -14.58
C PHE A 227 6.87 0.48 -15.03
N MET A 228 6.89 -0.69 -14.38
CA MET A 228 7.83 -1.76 -14.72
C MET A 228 7.23 -2.74 -15.72
N ARG A 229 7.96 -3.03 -16.80
CA ARG A 229 7.65 -4.15 -17.70
C ARG A 229 8.81 -5.12 -17.84
N GLN A 230 8.57 -6.30 -18.41
CA GLN A 230 9.56 -7.38 -18.51
C GLN A 230 10.91 -6.96 -19.11
N SER A 231 10.94 -6.09 -20.11
CA SER A 231 12.20 -5.57 -20.69
C SER A 231 13.03 -4.74 -19.70
N GLY A 232 12.42 -4.23 -18.63
CA GLY A 232 13.07 -3.58 -17.49
C GLY A 232 13.02 -4.41 -16.20
N GLY A 233 12.81 -5.72 -16.27
CA GLY A 233 12.78 -6.59 -15.09
C GLY A 233 11.46 -6.61 -14.31
N GLY A 234 10.38 -6.05 -14.86
CA GLY A 234 9.03 -6.17 -14.29
C GLY A 234 8.40 -7.55 -14.53
N TYR A 235 7.27 -7.83 -13.87
CA TYR A 235 6.60 -9.14 -13.97
C TYR A 235 5.98 -9.39 -15.35
N TRP A 236 5.36 -8.36 -15.94
CA TRP A 236 4.55 -8.51 -17.15
C TRP A 236 5.06 -7.67 -18.34
N PRO A 237 4.86 -8.11 -19.60
CA PRO A 237 5.37 -7.38 -20.76
C PRO A 237 4.75 -5.97 -20.94
N LYS A 238 3.57 -5.73 -20.37
CA LYS A 238 2.77 -4.52 -20.59
C LYS A 238 2.58 -3.69 -19.31
N GLY A 239 3.44 -3.82 -18.30
CA GLY A 239 3.26 -3.13 -17.01
C GLY A 239 2.41 -3.94 -16.04
N GLY A 240 1.20 -4.25 -16.48
CA GLY A 240 0.34 -5.32 -15.95
C GLY A 240 0.20 -6.46 -16.96
N TYR A 241 -0.56 -7.50 -16.58
CA TYR A 241 -0.86 -8.63 -17.46
C TYR A 241 -1.63 -8.19 -18.72
N TYR A 242 -2.60 -7.28 -18.56
CA TYR A 242 -3.39 -6.71 -19.65
C TYR A 242 -2.83 -5.36 -20.15
N GLY A 243 -2.26 -4.55 -19.26
CA GLY A 243 -1.71 -3.23 -19.58
C GLY A 243 -1.28 -2.46 -18.33
N THR A 244 -0.80 -1.22 -18.49
CA THR A 244 -0.40 -0.34 -17.38
C THR A 244 -1.59 0.22 -16.62
N GLN A 245 -2.66 0.58 -17.32
CA GLN A 245 -3.85 1.16 -16.71
C GLN A 245 -5.16 0.71 -17.36
N ALA A 246 -6.23 0.73 -16.56
CA ALA A 246 -7.61 0.68 -17.02
C ALA A 246 -8.37 1.90 -16.49
N LEU A 247 -8.82 2.76 -17.40
CA LEU A 247 -9.47 4.02 -17.08
C LEU A 247 -10.91 4.00 -17.61
N GLN A 248 -11.89 4.10 -16.72
CA GLN A 248 -13.29 4.17 -17.08
C GLN A 248 -14.02 5.07 -16.08
N ALA A 249 -13.94 6.38 -16.29
CA ALA A 249 -14.61 7.38 -15.46
C ALA A 249 -15.07 8.57 -16.30
N SER A 250 -16.08 9.29 -15.83
CA SER A 250 -16.55 10.52 -16.49
C SER A 250 -15.57 11.67 -16.33
N THR A 251 -14.69 11.63 -15.32
CA THR A 251 -13.57 12.55 -15.14
C THR A 251 -12.29 11.75 -15.03
N LEU A 252 -11.33 12.01 -15.92
CA LEU A 252 -9.99 11.41 -15.86
C LEU A 252 -9.06 12.27 -14.99
N PRO A 253 -8.06 11.67 -14.33
CA PRO A 253 -7.08 12.44 -13.58
C PRO A 253 -6.18 13.24 -14.52
N GLN A 254 -5.52 14.27 -13.98
CA GLN A 254 -4.35 14.81 -14.64
C GLN A 254 -3.30 13.69 -14.76
N TRP A 255 -2.90 13.36 -15.98
CA TRP A 255 -1.91 12.32 -16.26
C TRP A 255 -0.70 12.93 -16.96
N SER A 256 0.46 12.95 -16.32
CA SER A 256 1.68 13.52 -16.90
C SER A 256 2.94 12.90 -16.30
N ASN A 257 4.00 12.82 -17.12
CA ASN A 257 5.31 12.29 -16.71
C ASN A 257 5.28 10.86 -16.14
N ASN A 258 4.27 10.07 -16.47
CA ASN A 258 4.29 8.65 -16.17
C ASN A 258 5.16 7.95 -17.22
N THR A 259 6.15 7.15 -16.80
CA THR A 259 7.18 6.63 -17.70
C THR A 259 7.43 5.15 -17.53
N TRP A 260 7.94 4.50 -18.57
CA TRP A 260 8.50 3.15 -18.48
C TRP A 260 9.84 3.14 -17.76
N ASN A 261 10.06 2.14 -16.92
CA ASN A 261 11.29 1.99 -16.16
C ASN A 261 12.53 1.67 -17.03
N ASP A 262 12.34 1.04 -18.18
CA ASP A 262 13.43 0.56 -19.05
C ASP A 262 13.95 1.60 -20.04
N SER A 263 13.11 2.58 -20.39
CA SER A 263 13.34 3.50 -21.51
C SER A 263 13.11 4.96 -21.14
N GLY A 264 12.45 5.23 -20.01
CA GLY A 264 12.00 6.58 -19.65
C GLY A 264 10.91 7.12 -20.59
N GLN A 265 10.41 6.32 -21.55
CA GLN A 265 9.37 6.75 -22.47
C GLN A 265 8.09 7.05 -21.71
N GLN A 266 7.45 8.18 -22.03
CA GLN A 266 6.16 8.54 -21.45
C GLN A 266 5.04 7.58 -21.87
N ILE A 267 4.19 7.26 -20.90
CA ILE A 267 2.96 6.49 -21.06
C ILE A 267 1.82 7.50 -21.19
N GLY A 268 1.07 7.43 -22.29
CA GLY A 268 -0.15 8.23 -22.48
C GLY A 268 -1.35 7.63 -21.74
N MET A 269 -2.43 8.41 -21.67
CA MET A 269 -3.74 7.91 -21.26
C MET A 269 -4.33 6.99 -22.32
#